data_AF-A0A1W1V5V3-F1
#
_entry.id   AF-A0A1W1V5V3-F1
#
_cell.length_a   1.000
_cell.length_b   1.000
_cell.length_c   1.000
_cell.angle_alpha   90.00
_cell.angle_beta   90.00
_cell.angle_gamma   90.00
#
_symmetry.space_group_name_H-M   'P 1'
#
loop_
_entity.id
_entity.type
_entity.pdbx_description
1 polymer ?
#
loop_
_entity_poly.entity_id
_entity_poly.type
_entity_poly.pdbx_seq_one_letter_code
_entity_poly.pdbx_strand_id
1 'polypeptide(L)'
;MTYKNSRFLGVNTFWDKDTRTLKIESDAPKGDYYRYIGRRNKNYDVAKQADFNVVVNGKDIDNKNEKFPLLVYRDVTYFPLTWRFCNDEFNWEYSFDKDLGLRISSKKIIIKEIL
;
A
#
# COMPACT_ATOMS: atom_id res chain seq x y z
N MET A 1 0.26 -5.40 0.82
CA MET A 1 0.98 -5.85 -0.40
C MET A 1 2.42 -6.13 -0.05
N THR A 2 3.08 -7.09 -0.70
CA THR A 2 4.52 -7.30 -0.50
C THR A 2 5.33 -6.16 -1.13
N TYR A 3 6.58 -5.97 -0.70
CA TYR A 3 7.49 -4.96 -1.25
C TYR A 3 7.62 -4.97 -2.79
N LYS A 4 7.59 -6.16 -3.41
CA LYS A 4 7.65 -6.30 -4.88
C LYS A 4 6.32 -5.89 -5.53
N ASN A 5 5.20 -6.35 -4.97
CA ASN A 5 3.88 -6.08 -5.55
C ASN A 5 3.39 -4.65 -5.31
N SER A 6 3.92 -3.95 -4.30
CA SER A 6 3.69 -2.51 -4.17
C SER A 6 4.22 -1.74 -5.37
N ARG A 7 5.44 -2.09 -5.83
CA ARG A 7 6.05 -1.47 -7.02
C ARG A 7 5.31 -1.75 -8.30
N PHE A 8 4.78 -2.96 -8.46
CA PHE A 8 3.92 -3.27 -9.60
C PHE A 8 2.72 -2.32 -9.71
N LEU A 9 2.21 -1.85 -8.57
CA LEU A 9 1.13 -0.86 -8.49
C LEU A 9 1.65 0.59 -8.31
N GLY A 10 2.90 0.87 -8.68
CA GLY A 10 3.46 2.23 -8.65
C GLY A 10 3.72 2.77 -7.23
N VAL A 11 3.75 1.91 -6.21
CA VAL A 11 3.98 2.31 -4.82
C VAL A 11 5.33 1.81 -4.32
N ASN A 12 6.24 2.74 -4.04
CA ASN A 12 7.49 2.48 -3.36
C ASN A 12 7.32 2.52 -1.84
N THR A 13 8.12 1.71 -1.14
CA THR A 13 8.14 1.65 0.31
C THR A 13 9.59 1.65 0.81
N PHE A 14 9.82 2.39 1.89
CA PHE A 14 11.11 2.52 2.57
C PHE A 14 10.92 2.39 4.06
N TRP A 15 11.81 1.66 4.72
CA TRP A 15 11.80 1.49 6.17
C TRP A 15 13.07 2.08 6.77
N ASP A 16 12.90 3.07 7.63
CA ASP A 16 13.97 3.62 8.47
C ASP A 16 13.87 2.98 9.86
N LYS A 17 14.92 2.23 10.22
CA LYS A 17 14.99 1.50 11.49
C LYS A 17 15.27 2.43 12.67
N ASP A 18 16.04 3.48 12.47
CA ASP A 18 16.51 4.37 13.54
C ASP A 18 15.36 5.25 14.03
N THR A 19 14.56 5.77 13.08
CA THR A 19 13.38 6.59 13.40
C THR A 19 12.08 5.78 13.53
N ARG A 20 12.11 4.48 13.25
CA ARG A 20 10.92 3.60 13.12
C ARG A 20 9.88 4.23 12.19
N THR A 21 10.29 4.54 10.97
CA THR A 21 9.43 5.24 9.99
C THR A 21 9.23 4.39 8.75
N LEU A 22 7.97 4.12 8.41
CA LEU A 22 7.56 3.58 7.13
C LEU A 22 7.20 4.74 6.19
N LYS A 23 7.99 4.94 5.13
CA LYS A 23 7.72 5.93 4.09
C LYS A 23 7.15 5.27 2.84
N ILE A 24 6.13 5.89 2.26
CA ILE A 24 5.42 5.44 1.06
C ILE A 24 5.40 6.56 0.02
N GLU A 25 5.73 6.23 -1.22
CA GLU A 25 5.75 7.16 -2.37
C GLU A 25 5.03 6.52 -3.57
N SER A 26 4.07 7.22 -4.19
CA SER A 26 3.19 6.69 -5.24
C SER A 26 3.55 7.08 -6.69
N ASP A 27 4.66 7.78 -6.88
CA ASP A 27 5.18 8.27 -8.17
C ASP A 27 6.35 7.42 -8.72
N ALA A 28 6.49 6.20 -8.22
CA ALA A 28 7.61 5.33 -8.55
C ALA A 28 7.47 4.63 -9.91
N PRO A 29 8.59 4.33 -10.60
CA PRO A 29 8.59 3.43 -11.74
C PRO A 29 7.97 2.08 -11.38
N LYS A 30 7.09 1.59 -12.26
CA LYS A 30 6.39 0.32 -12.02
C LYS A 30 7.36 -0.85 -12.12
N GLY A 31 7.34 -1.71 -11.11
CA GLY A 31 8.10 -2.96 -11.11
C GLY A 31 7.33 -4.13 -11.73
N ASP A 32 8.00 -5.26 -11.91
CA ASP A 32 7.35 -6.49 -12.38
C ASP A 32 6.42 -7.09 -11.33
N TYR A 33 5.36 -7.76 -11.81
CA TYR A 33 4.50 -8.57 -10.96
C TYR A 33 5.27 -9.77 -10.40
N TYR A 34 5.16 -10.00 -9.09
CA TYR A 34 5.75 -11.17 -8.45
C TYR A 34 4.70 -12.04 -7.76
N ARG A 35 4.60 -13.29 -8.23
CA ARG A 35 3.70 -14.27 -7.61
C ARG A 35 4.25 -14.72 -6.27
N TYR A 36 3.51 -14.43 -5.20
CA TYR A 36 3.81 -14.97 -3.88
C TYR A 36 3.24 -16.40 -3.75
N ILE A 37 4.10 -17.35 -3.42
CA ILE A 37 3.69 -18.73 -3.10
C ILE A 37 3.55 -18.81 -1.59
N GLY A 38 2.31 -18.77 -1.12
CA GLY A 38 1.99 -18.82 0.31
C GLY A 38 2.11 -20.21 0.91
N ARG A 39 2.25 -20.25 2.24
CA ARG A 39 2.08 -21.45 3.07
C ARG A 39 0.72 -21.41 3.75
N ARG A 40 0.23 -22.56 4.21
CA ARG A 40 -1.03 -22.65 4.97
C ARG A 40 -0.94 -21.77 6.22
N ASN A 41 -1.86 -20.83 6.36
CA ASN A 41 -2.01 -20.03 7.58
C ASN A 41 -2.84 -20.79 8.63
N LYS A 42 -2.72 -20.37 9.89
CA LYS A 42 -3.66 -20.78 10.94
C LYS A 42 -5.06 -20.28 10.58
N ASN A 43 -6.08 -20.98 11.07
CA ASN A 43 -7.48 -20.65 10.77
C ASN A 43 -7.93 -19.31 11.42
N TYR A 44 -7.19 -18.82 12.42
CA TYR A 44 -7.35 -17.49 13.00
C TYR A 44 -5.99 -17.00 13.53
N ASP A 45 -5.84 -15.69 13.61
CA ASP A 45 -4.71 -15.00 14.24
C ASP A 45 -5.10 -13.53 14.51
N VAL A 46 -4.29 -12.80 15.27
CA VAL A 46 -4.60 -11.42 15.68
C VAL A 46 -3.65 -10.43 15.00
N ALA A 47 -4.21 -9.43 14.33
CA ALA A 47 -3.48 -8.26 13.86
C ALA A 47 -3.50 -7.16 14.93
N LYS A 48 -2.48 -6.30 14.93
CA LYS A 48 -2.38 -5.15 15.84
C LYS A 48 -2.40 -3.85 15.05
N GLN A 49 -2.77 -2.74 15.68
CA GLN A 49 -2.57 -1.43 15.08
C GLN A 49 -1.07 -1.16 14.92
N ALA A 50 -0.69 -0.54 13.80
CA ALA A 50 0.68 -0.08 13.59
C ALA A 50 1.05 1.02 14.61
N ASP A 51 2.18 0.85 15.28
CA ASP A 51 2.66 1.69 16.39
C ASP A 51 3.94 2.48 16.06
N PHE A 52 4.24 2.61 14.77
CA PHE A 52 5.40 3.31 14.23
C PHE A 52 4.97 4.47 13.34
N ASN A 53 5.92 5.35 13.00
CA ASN A 53 5.64 6.53 12.18
C ASN A 53 5.34 6.10 10.73
N VAL A 54 4.32 6.69 10.12
CA VAL A 54 3.94 6.41 8.73
C VAL A 54 3.85 7.72 7.98
N VAL A 55 4.61 7.81 6.89
CA VAL A 55 4.64 8.97 6.01
C VAL A 55 4.22 8.54 4.62
N VAL A 56 3.15 9.13 4.08
CA VAL A 56 2.62 8.83 2.74
C VAL A 56 2.73 10.10 1.89
N ASN A 57 3.50 10.04 0.80
CA ASN A 57 3.73 11.18 -0.10
C ASN A 57 4.15 12.46 0.64
N GLY A 58 5.02 12.31 1.65
CA GLY A 58 5.49 13.42 2.49
C GLY A 58 4.51 13.89 3.57
N LYS A 59 3.33 13.28 3.71
CA LYS A 59 2.35 13.59 4.75
C LYS A 59 2.41 12.57 5.88
N ASP A 60 2.48 13.05 7.11
CA ASP A 60 2.35 12.20 8.29
C ASP A 60 0.93 11.64 8.43
N ILE A 61 0.84 10.35 8.77
CA ILE A 61 -0.43 9.66 9.02
C ILE A 61 -0.63 9.53 10.53
N ASP A 62 -1.68 10.17 11.05
CA ASP A 62 -2.13 9.97 12.43
C ASP A 62 -2.93 8.66 12.55
N ASN A 63 -2.20 7.54 12.50
CA ASN A 63 -2.78 6.21 12.47
C ASN A 63 -3.66 5.90 13.69
N LYS A 64 -3.41 6.55 14.84
CA LYS A 64 -4.16 6.32 16.09
C LYS A 64 -5.60 6.80 16.00
N ASN A 65 -5.82 7.87 15.24
CA ASN A 65 -7.12 8.52 15.11
C ASN A 65 -7.81 8.19 13.76
N GLU A 66 -7.24 7.30 12.95
CA GLU A 66 -7.89 6.81 11.74
C GLU A 66 -9.12 5.97 12.07
N LYS A 67 -10.24 6.23 11.37
CA LYS A 67 -11.44 5.39 11.44
C LYS A 67 -11.15 3.93 11.05
N PHE A 68 -10.24 3.75 10.10
CA PHE A 68 -9.74 2.45 9.65
C PHE A 68 -8.22 2.48 9.79
N PRO A 69 -7.66 2.06 10.94
CA PRO A 69 -6.24 2.15 11.17
C PRO A 69 -5.46 1.12 10.35
N LEU A 70 -4.21 1.46 10.05
CA LEU A 70 -3.23 0.53 9.51
C LEU A 70 -2.94 -0.55 10.54
N LEU A 71 -2.90 -1.79 10.07
CA LEU A 71 -2.65 -2.96 10.89
C LEU A 71 -1.30 -3.58 10.57
N VAL A 72 -0.68 -4.19 11.57
CA VAL A 72 0.52 -5.02 11.44
C VAL A 72 0.15 -6.46 11.77
N TYR A 73 0.53 -7.36 10.88
CA TYR A 73 0.39 -8.78 11.08
C TYR A 73 1.56 -9.51 10.42
N ARG A 74 2.31 -10.29 11.20
CA ARG A 74 3.51 -11.01 10.76
C ARG A 74 4.49 -10.12 10.00
N ASP A 75 4.81 -8.98 10.62
CA ASP A 75 5.74 -7.98 10.09
C ASP A 75 5.34 -7.39 8.73
N VAL A 76 4.05 -7.50 8.36
CA VAL A 76 3.46 -6.86 7.19
C VAL A 76 2.49 -5.78 7.65
N THR A 77 2.66 -4.57 7.13
CA THR A 77 1.74 -3.46 7.31
C THR A 77 0.63 -3.50 6.27
N TYR A 78 -0.62 -3.49 6.70
CA TYR A 78 -1.81 -3.52 5.89
C TYR A 78 -2.46 -2.14 5.88
N PHE A 79 -2.56 -1.57 4.68
CA PHE A 79 -3.37 -0.38 4.43
C PHE A 79 -4.82 -0.78 4.21
N PRO A 80 -5.78 -0.02 4.75
CA PRO A 80 -7.18 -0.23 4.43
C PRO A 80 -7.44 0.24 2.98
N LEU A 81 -8.32 -0.48 2.27
CA LEU A 81 -8.70 -0.15 0.89
C LEU A 81 -9.77 0.95 0.86
N THR A 82 -9.45 2.11 1.44
CA THR A 82 -10.34 3.29 1.45
C THR A 82 -10.08 4.18 0.24
N TRP A 83 -11.06 5.02 -0.14
CA TRP A 83 -10.90 6.03 -1.19
C TRP A 83 -9.66 6.91 -0.94
N ARG A 84 -9.47 7.36 0.31
CA ARG A 84 -8.32 8.16 0.74
C ARG A 84 -6.99 7.51 0.37
N PHE A 85 -6.74 6.26 0.75
CA PHE A 85 -5.45 5.65 0.45
C PHE A 85 -5.35 5.21 -1.01
N CYS A 86 -6.35 4.49 -1.51
CA CYS A 86 -6.26 3.92 -2.85
C CYS A 86 -6.29 5.00 -3.94
N ASN A 87 -7.26 5.91 -3.92
CA ASN A 87 -7.36 6.94 -4.96
C ASN A 87 -6.50 8.17 -4.63
N ASP A 88 -6.68 8.77 -3.46
CA ASP A 88 -6.11 10.10 -3.21
C ASP A 88 -4.59 10.05 -2.97
N GLU A 89 -4.11 9.04 -2.24
CA GLU A 89 -2.68 8.91 -1.95
C GLU A 89 -1.92 8.01 -2.94
N PHE A 90 -2.48 6.86 -3.33
CA PHE A 90 -1.77 5.90 -4.20
C PHE A 90 -2.08 6.04 -5.68
N ASN A 91 -3.03 6.91 -6.04
CA ASN A 91 -3.45 7.13 -7.41
C ASN A 91 -3.85 5.82 -8.13
N TRP A 92 -4.53 4.95 -7.40
CA TRP A 92 -5.15 3.74 -7.92
C TRP A 92 -6.60 4.00 -8.29
N GLU A 93 -7.03 3.28 -9.31
CA GLU A 93 -8.43 3.16 -9.71
C GLU A 93 -8.96 1.82 -9.21
N TYR A 94 -10.21 1.82 -8.79
CA TYR A 94 -10.94 0.62 -8.43
C TYR A 94 -12.25 0.58 -9.17
N SER A 95 -12.57 -0.60 -9.68
CA SER A 95 -13.89 -0.90 -10.21
C SER A 95 -14.32 -2.25 -9.69
N PHE A 96 -15.62 -2.37 -9.46
CA PHE A 96 -16.24 -3.64 -9.16
C PHE A 96 -17.24 -3.92 -10.27
N ASP A 97 -17.11 -5.10 -10.85
CA ASP A 97 -18.08 -5.66 -11.78
C ASP A 97 -18.58 -6.99 -11.19
N LYS A 98 -19.87 -7.29 -11.38
CA LYS A 98 -20.47 -8.49 -10.79
C LYS A 98 -19.91 -9.79 -11.39
N ASP A 99 -19.45 -9.75 -12.65
CA ASP A 99 -19.01 -10.91 -13.40
C ASP A 99 -17.48 -11.03 -13.35
N LEU A 100 -16.75 -9.89 -13.36
CA LEU A 100 -15.29 -9.82 -13.34
C LEU A 100 -14.68 -9.60 -11.95
N GLY A 101 -15.49 -9.23 -10.96
CA GLY A 101 -15.07 -8.96 -9.58
C GLY A 101 -14.37 -7.61 -9.38
N LEU A 102 -13.61 -7.51 -8.29
CA LEU A 102 -12.85 -6.31 -7.92
C LEU A 102 -11.59 -6.21 -8.78
N ARG A 103 -11.44 -5.09 -9.48
CA ARG A 103 -10.22 -4.71 -10.19
C ARG A 103 -9.60 -3.49 -9.53
N ILE A 104 -8.28 -3.56 -9.33
CA ILE A 104 -7.46 -2.44 -8.84
C ILE A 104 -6.32 -2.23 -9.83
N SER A 105 -6.12 -0.98 -10.28
CA SER A 105 -5.03 -0.62 -11.17
C SER A 105 -4.43 0.73 -10.81
N SER A 106 -3.10 0.82 -10.82
CA SER A 106 -2.41 2.11 -10.74
C SER A 106 -2.60 2.93 -12.02
N LYS A 107 -2.88 4.23 -11.91
CA LYS A 107 -2.94 5.12 -13.08
C LYS A 107 -1.61 5.13 -13.82
N LYS A 108 -1.65 5.38 -15.13
CA LYS A 108 -0.44 5.47 -15.96
C LYS A 108 0.20 6.84 -15.69
N ILE A 109 1.42 6.85 -15.15
CA ILE A 109 2.22 8.08 -15.06
C ILE A 109 2.65 8.40 -16.50
N ILE A 110 2.13 9.50 -17.05
CA ILE A 110 2.62 10.06 -18.31
C ILE A 110 3.79 10.96 -17.92
N ILE A 111 5.02 10.52 -18.17
CA ILE A 111 6.18 11.41 -18.15
C ILE A 111 5.99 12.34 -19.34
N LYS A 112 5.61 13.60 -19.08
CA LYS A 112 5.73 14.64 -20.11
C LYS A 112 7.22 14.91 -20.26
N GLU A 113 7.80 14.49 -21.38
CA GLU A 113 9.11 15.01 -21.79
C GLU A 113 8.96 16.53 -21.92
N ILE A 114 9.69 17.28 -21.10
CA ILE A 114 9.85 18.72 -21.28
C ILE A 114 10.88 18.87 -22.38
N LEU A 115 10.43 19.28 -23.57
CA LEU A 115 11.26 19.74 -24.68
C LEU A 115 11.82 21.13 -24.41
#